data_AF-A0A7K2XDJ6-F1
#
_entry.id   AF-A0A7K2XDJ6-F1
#
_cell.length_a   1.000
_cell.length_b   1.000
_cell.length_c   1.000
_cell.angle_alpha   90.00
_cell.angle_beta   90.00
_cell.angle_gamma   90.00
#
_symmetry.space_group_name_H-M   'P 1'
#
loop_
_entity.id
_entity.type
_entity.pdbx_description
1 polymer ?
#
loop_
_entity_poly.entity_id
_entity_poly.type
_entity_poly.pdbx_seq_one_letter_code
_entity_poly.pdbx_strand_id
1 'polypeptide(L)'
;ELRWAFVQRLAATGDYDEAEIAAELERDRTAAGERHAATARAARPTEAAKAEAWASVVEDDKLANAVQEAVIGGFVQSDQRELLAPYTAKYFAAVKGVSETRSHEMIQQIVVGLYPTLQVSRETLDATDAWLEEHRPAPALRRLVTECRAGVERALRAQAADSAAAV
;
A
#
# COMPACT_ATOMS: atom_id res chain seq x y z
N GLU A 1 -12.04 -6.89 -17.93
CA GLU A 1 -11.11 -5.74 -17.93
C GLU A 1 -11.75 -4.38 -17.69
N LEU A 2 -12.19 -3.58 -18.66
CA LEU A 2 -12.61 -2.17 -18.43
C LEU A 2 -13.67 -1.98 -17.33
N ARG A 3 -14.63 -2.90 -17.20
CA ARG A 3 -15.66 -2.87 -16.14
C ARG A 3 -15.05 -2.84 -14.73
N TRP A 4 -14.08 -3.71 -14.46
CA TRP A 4 -13.41 -3.75 -13.16
C TRP A 4 -12.56 -2.51 -12.89
N ALA A 5 -11.96 -1.91 -13.92
CA ALA A 5 -11.26 -0.64 -13.78
C ALA A 5 -12.21 0.49 -13.31
N PHE A 6 -13.44 0.55 -13.85
CA PHE A 6 -14.46 1.49 -13.37
C PHE A 6 -14.88 1.19 -11.92
N VAL A 7 -15.16 -0.07 -11.60
CA VAL A 7 -15.54 -0.49 -10.23
C VAL A 7 -14.48 -0.11 -9.22
N GLN A 8 -13.20 -0.38 -9.51
CA GLN A 8 -12.09 -0.03 -8.63
C GLN A 8 -11.98 1.49 -8.44
N ARG A 9 -12.13 2.27 -9.52
CA ARG A 9 -12.05 3.74 -9.39
C ARG A 9 -13.24 4.31 -8.61
N LEU A 10 -14.46 3.84 -8.89
CA LEU A 10 -15.67 4.27 -8.18
C LEU A 10 -15.62 3.86 -6.70
N ALA A 11 -15.08 2.69 -6.39
CA ALA A 11 -14.84 2.29 -5.01
C ALA A 11 -13.81 3.22 -4.35
N ALA A 12 -12.72 3.57 -5.05
CA ALA A 12 -11.69 4.47 -4.55
C ALA A 12 -12.16 5.90 -4.29
N THR A 13 -13.14 6.41 -5.05
CA THR A 13 -13.77 7.71 -4.81
C THR A 13 -14.92 7.66 -3.81
N GLY A 14 -15.32 6.45 -3.38
CA GLY A 14 -16.42 6.26 -2.43
C GLY A 14 -17.81 6.25 -3.07
N ASP A 15 -17.89 6.25 -4.40
CA ASP A 15 -19.15 6.16 -5.14
C ASP A 15 -19.71 4.73 -5.14
N TYR A 16 -18.84 3.71 -5.01
CA TYR A 16 -19.23 2.30 -4.87
C TYR A 16 -18.82 1.75 -3.50
N ASP A 17 -19.70 0.94 -2.90
CA ASP A 17 -19.45 0.22 -1.65
C ASP A 17 -19.47 -1.31 -1.84
N GLU A 18 -19.61 -2.05 -0.73
CA GLU A 18 -19.59 -3.51 -0.76
C GLU A 18 -20.72 -4.09 -1.63
N ALA A 19 -21.89 -3.47 -1.68
CA ALA A 19 -23.02 -3.98 -2.43
C ALA A 19 -22.74 -3.98 -3.94
N GLU A 20 -22.20 -2.89 -4.49
CA GLU A 20 -21.83 -2.83 -5.90
C GLU A 20 -20.66 -3.76 -6.22
N ILE A 21 -19.64 -3.83 -5.36
CA ILE A 21 -18.50 -4.71 -5.57
C ILE A 21 -18.93 -6.18 -5.55
N ALA A 22 -19.78 -6.59 -4.61
CA ALA A 22 -20.31 -7.95 -4.53
C ALA A 22 -21.17 -8.30 -5.74
N ALA A 23 -22.02 -7.37 -6.21
CA ALA A 23 -22.82 -7.58 -7.41
C ALA A 23 -21.96 -7.76 -8.67
N GLU A 24 -20.82 -7.10 -8.75
CA GLU A 24 -19.86 -7.26 -9.85
C GLU A 24 -19.04 -8.54 -9.74
N LEU A 25 -18.73 -8.98 -8.52
CA LEU A 25 -18.09 -10.28 -8.26
C LEU A 25 -19.02 -11.45 -8.60
N GLU A 26 -20.33 -11.37 -8.31
CA GLU A 26 -21.28 -12.41 -8.69
C GLU A 26 -21.41 -12.57 -10.22
N ARG A 27 -21.19 -11.47 -10.97
CA ARG A 27 -21.12 -11.51 -12.44
C ARG A 27 -19.81 -12.09 -12.96
N ASP A 28 -18.75 -12.10 -12.16
CA ASP A 28 -17.41 -12.56 -12.51
C ASP A 28 -16.80 -13.40 -11.39
N ARG A 29 -17.35 -14.61 -11.22
CA ARG A 29 -16.94 -15.57 -10.19
C ARG A 29 -15.69 -16.35 -10.59
N THR A 30 -14.68 -15.62 -11.07
CA THR A 30 -13.37 -16.15 -11.43
C THR A 30 -12.33 -15.71 -10.43
N ALA A 31 -11.18 -16.39 -10.39
CA ALA A 31 -10.04 -15.95 -9.59
C ALA A 31 -9.56 -14.53 -9.97
N ALA A 32 -9.78 -14.09 -11.21
CA ALA A 32 -9.50 -12.71 -11.62
C ALA A 32 -10.51 -11.74 -11.00
N GLY A 33 -11.81 -12.06 -11.08
CA GLY A 33 -12.87 -11.28 -10.42
C GLY A 33 -12.67 -11.15 -8.92
N GLU A 34 -12.25 -12.22 -8.23
CA GLU A 34 -11.92 -12.17 -6.79
C GLU A 34 -10.80 -11.17 -6.49
N ARG A 35 -9.72 -11.16 -7.30
CA ARG A 35 -8.64 -10.17 -7.15
C ARG A 35 -9.14 -8.76 -7.40
N HIS A 36 -9.92 -8.54 -8.46
CA HIS A 36 -10.46 -7.20 -8.74
C HIS A 36 -11.37 -6.70 -7.62
N ALA A 37 -12.20 -7.57 -7.05
CA ALA A 37 -13.04 -7.26 -5.90
C ALA A 37 -12.20 -6.93 -4.66
N ALA A 38 -11.13 -7.70 -4.39
CA ALA A 38 -10.21 -7.43 -3.29
C ALA A 38 -9.54 -6.05 -3.42
N THR A 39 -9.07 -5.69 -4.63
CA THR A 39 -8.55 -4.35 -4.92
C THR A 39 -9.61 -3.27 -4.69
N ALA A 40 -10.83 -3.45 -5.20
CA ALA A 40 -11.90 -2.46 -5.05
C ALA A 40 -12.28 -2.24 -3.57
N ARG A 41 -12.38 -3.32 -2.78
CA ARG A 41 -12.66 -3.23 -1.33
C ARG A 41 -11.57 -2.45 -0.59
N ALA A 42 -10.31 -2.77 -0.84
CA ALA A 42 -9.17 -2.10 -0.21
C ALA A 42 -9.00 -0.63 -0.66
N ALA A 43 -9.53 -0.28 -1.83
CA ALA A 43 -9.48 1.07 -2.37
C ALA A 43 -10.46 2.03 -1.72
N ARG A 44 -11.53 1.55 -1.07
CA ARG A 44 -12.58 2.41 -0.48
C ARG A 44 -12.00 3.49 0.44
N PRO A 45 -12.44 4.77 0.34
CA PRO A 45 -11.87 5.92 1.06
C PRO A 45 -12.41 6.02 2.50
N THR A 46 -12.36 4.92 3.25
CA THR A 46 -12.85 4.87 4.64
C THR A 46 -11.80 4.29 5.56
N GLU A 47 -11.77 4.76 6.81
CA GLU A 47 -10.87 4.23 7.84
C GLU A 47 -11.06 2.73 8.05
N ALA A 48 -12.32 2.27 8.05
CA ALA A 48 -12.66 0.86 8.18
C ALA A 48 -12.04 0.02 7.05
N ALA A 49 -12.18 0.43 5.79
CA ALA A 49 -11.61 -0.30 4.66
C ALA A 49 -10.07 -0.35 4.71
N LYS A 50 -9.41 0.74 5.14
CA LYS A 50 -7.95 0.73 5.33
C LYS A 50 -7.53 -0.16 6.48
N ALA A 51 -8.28 -0.18 7.58
CA ALA A 51 -7.99 -1.05 8.71
C ALA A 51 -8.14 -2.53 8.33
N GLU A 52 -9.22 -2.89 7.62
CA GLU A 52 -9.47 -4.25 7.12
C GLU A 52 -8.38 -4.70 6.15
N ALA A 53 -8.06 -3.88 5.15
CA ALA A 53 -7.01 -4.17 4.18
C ALA A 53 -5.65 -4.36 4.87
N TRP A 54 -5.30 -3.47 5.81
CA TRP A 54 -4.07 -3.58 6.59
C TRP A 54 -4.02 -4.87 7.40
N ALA A 55 -5.06 -5.16 8.18
CA ALA A 55 -5.12 -6.37 9.01
C ALA A 55 -4.98 -7.64 8.16
N SER A 56 -5.66 -7.69 7.01
CA SER A 56 -5.61 -8.86 6.12
C SER A 56 -4.23 -9.15 5.51
N VAL A 57 -3.38 -8.13 5.36
CA VAL A 57 -2.07 -8.23 4.71
C VAL A 57 -0.94 -8.31 5.73
N VAL A 58 -1.02 -7.54 6.81
CA VAL A 58 0.06 -7.35 7.78
C VAL A 58 -0.14 -8.22 9.01
N GLU A 59 -1.38 -8.39 9.46
CA GLU A 59 -1.71 -9.07 10.73
C GLU A 59 -2.15 -10.54 10.51
N ASP A 60 -2.60 -10.91 9.31
CA ASP A 60 -2.97 -12.27 8.89
C ASP A 60 -2.03 -12.80 7.79
N ASP A 61 -1.87 -14.11 7.66
CA ASP A 61 -1.05 -14.82 6.67
C ASP A 61 -1.82 -15.79 5.76
N LYS A 62 -3.15 -15.76 5.84
CA LYS A 62 -4.04 -16.67 5.10
C LYS A 62 -4.28 -16.29 3.64
N LEU A 63 -3.98 -15.07 3.23
CA LEU A 63 -4.22 -14.64 1.84
C LEU A 63 -3.29 -15.38 0.88
N ALA A 64 -3.86 -15.86 -0.23
CA ALA A 64 -3.05 -16.28 -1.37
C ALA A 64 -2.27 -15.08 -1.91
N ASN A 65 -1.02 -15.27 -2.35
CA ASN A 65 -0.12 -14.19 -2.78
C ASN A 65 -0.76 -13.23 -3.81
N ALA A 66 -1.54 -13.76 -4.76
CA ALA A 66 -2.18 -12.94 -5.79
C ALA A 66 -3.34 -12.08 -5.24
N VAL A 67 -4.00 -12.53 -4.16
CA VAL A 67 -5.02 -11.73 -3.45
C VAL A 67 -4.34 -10.70 -2.55
N GLN A 68 -3.25 -11.06 -1.87
CA GLN A 68 -2.43 -10.12 -1.09
C GLN A 68 -1.95 -8.96 -1.96
N GLU A 69 -1.38 -9.26 -3.14
CA GLU A 69 -0.97 -8.24 -4.11
C GLU A 69 -2.14 -7.35 -4.54
N ALA A 70 -3.32 -7.94 -4.77
CA ALA A 70 -4.52 -7.19 -5.14
C ALA A 70 -4.99 -6.24 -4.03
N VAL A 71 -4.95 -6.67 -2.76
CA VAL A 71 -5.29 -5.83 -1.60
C VAL A 71 -4.29 -4.69 -1.45
N ILE A 72 -2.99 -4.98 -1.53
CA ILE A 72 -1.92 -3.96 -1.49
C ILE A 72 -2.11 -2.93 -2.60
N GLY A 73 -2.39 -3.37 -3.82
CA GLY A 73 -2.66 -2.50 -4.97
C GLY A 73 -3.91 -1.61 -4.80
N GLY A 74 -4.91 -2.08 -4.04
CA GLY A 74 -6.08 -1.27 -3.67
C GLY A 74 -5.80 -0.32 -2.52
N PHE A 75 -4.94 -0.68 -1.57
CA PHE A 75 -4.69 0.09 -0.35
C PHE A 75 -4.13 1.50 -0.63
N VAL A 76 -3.12 1.60 -1.50
CA VAL A 76 -2.42 2.86 -1.79
C VAL A 76 -3.16 3.67 -2.86
N GLN A 77 -3.91 4.69 -2.43
CA GLN A 77 -4.64 5.61 -3.32
C GLN A 77 -4.11 7.04 -3.19
N SER A 78 -3.79 7.69 -4.31
CA SER A 78 -3.10 8.98 -4.34
C SER A 78 -3.96 10.17 -3.89
N ASP A 79 -5.28 10.03 -3.97
CA ASP A 79 -6.29 10.98 -3.48
C ASP A 79 -6.67 10.75 -2.00
N GLN A 80 -6.09 9.74 -1.35
CA GLN A 80 -6.38 9.38 0.05
C GLN A 80 -5.17 9.55 0.98
N ARG A 81 -4.28 10.51 0.68
CA ARG A 81 -3.00 10.69 1.42
C ARG A 81 -3.20 10.92 2.92
N GLU A 82 -4.18 11.72 3.30
CA GLU A 82 -4.48 12.00 4.71
C GLU A 82 -4.96 10.75 5.44
N LEU A 83 -5.82 9.95 4.79
CA LEU A 83 -6.31 8.68 5.31
C LEU A 83 -5.17 7.64 5.48
N LEU A 84 -4.15 7.72 4.63
CA LEU A 84 -2.97 6.85 4.68
C LEU A 84 -1.90 7.34 5.65
N ALA A 85 -1.92 8.60 6.08
CA ALA A 85 -0.86 9.18 6.92
C ALA A 85 -0.58 8.38 8.21
N PRO A 86 -1.60 7.89 8.96
CA PRO A 86 -1.38 7.09 10.17
C PRO A 86 -0.64 5.77 9.92
N TYR A 87 -0.65 5.26 8.69
CA TYR A 87 -0.03 3.98 8.35
C TYR A 87 1.49 4.06 8.16
N THR A 88 2.06 5.27 8.08
CA THR A 88 3.52 5.47 8.08
C THR A 88 4.15 4.90 9.35
N ALA A 89 3.62 5.26 10.52
CA ALA A 89 4.11 4.73 11.80
C ALA A 89 3.83 3.22 11.93
N LYS A 90 2.64 2.77 11.51
CA LYS A 90 2.27 1.35 11.52
C LYS A 90 3.19 0.49 10.65
N TYR A 91 3.61 1.01 9.49
CA TYR A 91 4.57 0.35 8.61
C TYR A 91 5.89 0.08 9.31
N PHE A 92 6.53 1.10 9.86
CA PHE A 92 7.83 0.90 10.54
C PHE A 92 7.72 0.01 11.78
N ALA A 93 6.60 0.05 12.50
CA ALA A 93 6.34 -0.87 13.60
C ALA A 93 6.20 -2.34 13.16
N ALA A 94 5.64 -2.59 11.97
CA ALA A 94 5.31 -3.94 11.51
C ALA A 94 6.40 -4.63 10.68
N VAL A 95 7.16 -3.89 9.88
CA VAL A 95 8.04 -4.45 8.82
C VAL A 95 9.04 -5.48 9.35
N LYS A 96 9.61 -5.27 10.54
CA LYS A 96 10.54 -6.25 11.13
C LYS A 96 9.86 -7.58 11.42
N GLY A 97 8.70 -7.57 12.09
CA GLY A 97 7.96 -8.78 12.42
C GLY A 97 7.48 -9.52 11.16
N VAL A 98 7.05 -8.79 10.13
CA VAL A 98 6.72 -9.37 8.82
C VAL A 98 7.93 -10.10 8.23
N SER A 99 9.11 -9.48 8.27
CA SER A 99 10.32 -10.07 7.70
C SER A 99 10.82 -11.34 8.39
N GLU A 100 10.45 -11.52 9.66
CA GLU A 100 10.86 -12.68 10.47
C GLU A 100 9.91 -13.88 10.30
N THR A 101 8.67 -13.63 9.89
CA THR A 101 7.59 -14.64 9.91
C THR A 101 7.08 -15.03 8.53
N ARG A 102 7.28 -14.18 7.50
CA ARG A 102 6.66 -14.38 6.18
C ARG A 102 7.63 -14.95 5.15
N SER A 103 7.05 -15.49 4.08
CA SER A 103 7.83 -15.94 2.91
C SER A 103 8.50 -14.76 2.18
N HIS A 104 9.57 -15.03 1.43
CA HIS A 104 10.31 -13.98 0.71
C HIS A 104 9.41 -13.13 -0.21
N GLU A 105 8.50 -13.79 -0.94
CA GLU A 105 7.55 -13.13 -1.84
C GLU A 105 6.61 -12.19 -1.06
N MET A 106 6.03 -12.68 0.03
CA MET A 106 5.14 -11.86 0.87
C MET A 106 5.89 -10.67 1.49
N ILE A 107 7.14 -10.87 1.94
CA ILE A 107 7.98 -9.79 2.46
C ILE A 107 8.16 -8.71 1.39
N GLN A 108 8.53 -9.09 0.17
CA GLN A 108 8.73 -8.13 -0.91
C GLN A 108 7.45 -7.35 -1.23
N GLN A 109 6.31 -8.03 -1.35
CA GLN A 109 5.01 -7.39 -1.61
C GLN A 109 4.65 -6.38 -0.51
N ILE A 110 4.75 -6.78 0.76
CA ILE A 110 4.39 -5.93 1.91
C ILE A 110 5.37 -4.75 2.04
N VAL A 111 6.68 -5.02 2.02
CA VAL A 111 7.71 -4.01 2.24
C VAL A 111 7.67 -2.95 1.15
N VAL A 112 7.57 -3.34 -0.12
CA VAL A 112 7.57 -2.39 -1.24
C VAL A 112 6.21 -1.75 -1.42
N GLY A 113 5.13 -2.55 -1.37
CA GLY A 113 3.79 -2.08 -1.68
C GLY A 113 3.13 -1.24 -0.59
N LEU A 114 3.52 -1.43 0.68
CA LEU A 114 2.99 -0.64 1.81
C LEU A 114 3.98 0.43 2.33
N TYR A 115 5.16 0.58 1.71
CA TYR A 115 6.05 1.70 2.05
C TYR A 115 5.32 3.03 1.81
N PRO A 116 5.44 4.03 2.71
CA PRO A 116 4.69 5.30 2.66
C PRO A 116 5.17 6.26 1.56
N THR A 117 5.24 5.78 0.31
CA THR A 117 5.71 6.51 -0.88
C THR A 117 4.94 7.80 -1.16
N LEU A 118 3.65 7.85 -0.79
CA LEU A 118 2.80 9.03 -0.98
C LEU A 118 3.02 10.13 0.08
N GLN A 119 3.67 9.80 1.20
CA GLN A 119 4.04 10.74 2.26
C GLN A 119 5.39 11.35 1.92
N VAL A 120 5.41 12.19 0.88
CA VAL A 120 6.62 12.82 0.36
C VAL A 120 7.03 13.96 1.31
N SER A 121 7.83 13.61 2.32
CA SER A 121 8.27 14.55 3.35
C SER A 121 9.66 14.18 3.87
N ARG A 122 10.32 15.16 4.50
CA ARG A 122 11.59 14.92 5.20
C ARG A 122 11.41 13.94 6.37
N GLU A 123 10.28 14.03 7.06
CA GLU A 123 9.91 13.14 8.17
C GLU A 123 9.88 11.67 7.75
N THR A 124 9.34 11.34 6.57
CA THR A 124 9.36 9.97 6.05
C THR A 124 10.77 9.45 5.81
N LEU A 125 11.68 10.29 5.31
CA LEU A 125 13.08 9.92 5.13
C LEU A 125 13.78 9.68 6.47
N ASP A 126 13.59 10.58 7.42
CA ASP A 126 14.21 10.49 8.75
C ASP A 126 13.67 9.27 9.53
N ALA A 127 12.37 8.98 9.43
CA ALA A 127 11.77 7.77 10.01
C ALA A 127 12.35 6.49 9.37
N THR A 128 12.60 6.50 8.06
CA THR A 128 13.23 5.36 7.38
C THR A 128 14.67 5.15 7.85
N ASP A 129 15.44 6.23 7.96
CA ASP A 129 16.84 6.18 8.39
C ASP A 129 16.95 5.71 9.84
N ALA A 130 16.11 6.24 10.73
CA ALA A 130 16.04 5.82 12.13
C ALA A 130 15.73 4.31 12.24
N TRP A 131 14.74 3.84 11.48
CA TRP A 131 14.36 2.43 11.49
C TRP A 131 15.49 1.51 11.01
N LEU A 132 16.21 1.90 9.95
CA LEU A 132 17.35 1.14 9.40
C LEU A 132 18.52 1.04 10.39
N GLU A 133 18.81 2.11 11.13
CA GLU A 133 19.88 2.14 12.13
C GLU A 133 19.54 1.37 13.41
N GLU A 134 18.29 1.48 13.87
CA GLU A 134 17.80 0.77 15.05
C GLU A 134 17.74 -0.74 14.83
N HIS A 135 17.10 -1.18 13.75
CA HIS A 135 16.77 -2.60 13.56
C HIS A 135 17.86 -3.39 12.85
N ARG A 136 18.77 -2.70 12.14
CA ARG A 136 19.90 -3.30 11.38
C ARG A 136 19.46 -4.56 10.62
N PRO A 137 18.44 -4.45 9.75
CA PRO A 137 17.84 -5.60 9.10
C PRO A 137 18.84 -6.33 8.20
N ALA A 138 18.53 -7.59 7.86
CA ALA A 138 19.32 -8.38 6.92
C ALA A 138 19.50 -7.63 5.57
N PRO A 139 20.59 -7.86 4.83
CA PRO A 139 20.92 -7.10 3.63
C PRO A 139 19.81 -7.02 2.58
N ALA A 140 19.04 -8.10 2.40
CA ALA A 140 17.92 -8.14 1.46
C ALA A 140 16.81 -7.15 1.85
N LEU A 141 16.41 -7.10 3.12
CA LEU A 141 15.38 -6.18 3.61
C LEU A 141 15.90 -4.73 3.64
N ARG A 142 17.16 -4.53 4.07
CA ARG A 142 17.82 -3.22 4.01
C ARG A 142 17.77 -2.64 2.60
N ARG A 143 18.05 -3.47 1.59
CA ARG A 143 18.02 -3.06 0.18
C ARG A 143 16.63 -2.58 -0.24
N LEU A 144 15.59 -3.37 0.02
CA LEU A 144 14.20 -3.02 -0.34
C LEU A 144 13.79 -1.67 0.26
N VAL A 145 14.00 -1.49 1.57
CA VAL A 145 13.63 -0.24 2.27
C VAL A 145 14.44 0.96 1.75
N THR A 146 15.73 0.77 1.47
CA THR A 146 16.59 1.83 0.92
C THR A 146 16.17 2.24 -0.50
N GLU A 147 15.78 1.27 -1.33
CA GLU A 147 15.27 1.54 -2.69
C GLU A 147 13.95 2.32 -2.65
N CYS A 148 13.03 1.97 -1.76
CA CYS A 148 11.79 2.71 -1.53
C CYS A 148 12.05 4.14 -1.05
N ARG A 149 12.97 4.32 -0.09
CA ARG A 149 13.41 5.63 0.42
C ARG A 149 13.94 6.53 -0.70
N ALA A 150 14.74 5.99 -1.61
CA ALA A 150 15.27 6.73 -2.76
C ALA A 150 14.15 7.26 -3.67
N GLY A 151 12.99 6.58 -3.72
CA GLY A 151 11.79 7.08 -4.40
C GLY A 151 11.25 8.38 -3.79
N VAL A 152 11.11 8.43 -2.45
CA VAL A 152 10.64 9.64 -1.74
C VAL A 152 11.66 10.78 -1.86
N GLU A 153 12.95 10.48 -1.77
CA GLU A 153 14.01 11.48 -1.95
C GLU A 153 13.96 12.12 -3.34
N ARG A 154 13.76 11.31 -4.40
CA ARG A 154 13.59 11.83 -5.76
C ARG A 154 12.35 12.72 -5.88
N ALA A 155 11.22 12.32 -5.28
CA ALA A 155 9.99 13.11 -5.31
C ALA A 155 10.16 14.49 -4.63
N LEU A 156 10.86 14.55 -3.49
CA LEU A 156 11.17 15.82 -2.82
C LEU A 156 12.05 16.73 -3.68
N ARG A 157 13.09 16.18 -4.33
CA ARG A 157 13.96 16.96 -5.23
C ARG A 157 13.19 17.49 -6.43
N ALA A 158 12.27 16.71 -7.00
CA ALA A 158 11.39 17.15 -8.08
C ALA A 158 10.48 18.31 -7.64
N GLN A 159 9.81 18.19 -6.49
CA GLN A 159 8.96 19.26 -5.95
C GLN A 159 9.74 20.57 -5.69
N ALA A 160 10.97 20.46 -5.18
CA ALA A 160 11.83 21.62 -4.97
C ALA A 160 12.22 22.29 -6.30
N ALA A 161 12.53 21.50 -7.33
CA ALA A 161 12.82 22.02 -8.67
C ALA A 161 11.60 22.69 -9.31
N ASP A 162 10.42 22.06 -9.24
CA ASP A 162 9.16 22.63 -9.75
C ASP A 162 8.83 23.95 -9.07
N SER A 163 9.00 24.02 -7.74
CA SER A 163 8.78 25.25 -6.97
C SER A 163 9.76 26.36 -7.35
N ALA A 164 11.03 26.02 -7.59
CA ALA A 164 12.04 26.99 -8.00
C ALA A 164 11.84 27.51 -9.42
N ALA A 165 11.29 26.70 -10.33
CA ALA A 165 10.98 27.09 -11.70
C ALA A 165 9.69 27.92 -11.83
N ALA A 166 8.81 27.87 -10.82
CA ALA A 166 7.58 28.66 -10.77
C ALA A 166 7.78 30.11 -10.27
N VAL A 167 9.01 30.46 -9.85
CA VAL A 167 9.44 31.79 -9.38
C VAL A 167 10.21 32.50 -10.49
#